data_AF-A0A6L3X5F0-F1
#
_entry.id   AF-A0A6L3X5F0-F1
#
_cell.length_a   1.000
_cell.length_b   1.000
_cell.length_c   1.000
_cell.angle_alpha   90.00
_cell.angle_beta   90.00
_cell.angle_gamma   90.00
#
_symmetry.space_group_name_H-M   'P 1'
#
loop_
_entity.id
_entity.type
_entity.pdbx_description
1 polymer ?
#
loop_
_entity_poly.entity_id
_entity_poly.type
_entity_poly.pdbx_seq_one_letter_code
_entity_poly.pdbx_strand_id
1 'polypeptide(L)'
;FIELGYKIGVGGTMTYPRASKTRDVMAQLPLTSLLLETDAPDMPLNGFQGQPNRPEQAARVFDVLCELRQEPEDVIASALLENTRAVFGITL
;
A
#
# COMPACT_ATOMS: atom_id res chain seq x y z
N PHE A 1 5.32 13.81 -8.59
CA PHE A 1 4.95 13.75 -7.15
C PHE A 1 6.09 13.25 -6.29
N ILE A 2 6.62 12.04 -6.53
CA ILE A 2 7.74 11.50 -5.74
C ILE A 2 9.01 12.37 -5.79
N GLU A 3 9.31 12.98 -6.94
CA GLU A 3 10.42 13.93 -7.10
C GLU A 3 10.25 15.22 -6.29
N LEU A 4 9.00 15.55 -5.92
CA LEU A 4 8.67 16.68 -5.05
C LEU A 4 8.66 16.28 -3.56
N GLY A 5 9.09 15.05 -3.23
CA GLY A 5 9.16 14.55 -1.86
C GLY A 5 7.88 13.90 -1.32
N TYR A 6 6.80 13.80 -2.13
CA TYR A 6 5.57 13.13 -1.71
C TYR A 6 5.73 11.61 -1.68
N LYS A 7 5.02 10.96 -0.74
CA LYS A 7 4.81 9.50 -0.76
C LYS A 7 3.47 9.17 -1.42
N ILE A 8 3.34 7.93 -1.88
CA ILE A 8 2.14 7.40 -2.55
C ILE A 8 1.47 6.38 -1.64
N GLY A 9 0.19 6.61 -1.34
CA GLY A 9 -0.67 5.69 -0.61
C GLY A 9 -0.96 4.42 -1.42
N VAL A 10 -0.80 3.28 -0.78
CA VAL A 10 -1.01 1.95 -1.33
C VAL A 10 -2.19 1.33 -0.57
N GLY A 11 -3.35 1.31 -1.24
CA GLY A 11 -4.61 0.86 -0.65
C GLY A 11 -5.36 -0.17 -1.49
N GLY A 12 -6.65 -0.37 -1.18
CA GLY A 12 -7.48 -1.44 -1.73
C GLY A 12 -7.57 -1.52 -3.26
N THR A 13 -7.37 -0.41 -3.98
CA THR A 13 -7.43 -0.35 -5.46
C THR A 13 -6.53 -1.37 -6.13
N MET A 14 -5.33 -1.63 -5.59
CA MET A 14 -4.39 -2.57 -6.20
C MET A 14 -4.88 -4.03 -6.15
N THR A 15 -5.82 -4.36 -5.24
CA THR A 15 -6.36 -5.71 -5.09
C THR A 15 -7.30 -6.11 -6.24
N TYR A 16 -7.69 -5.17 -7.10
CA TYR A 16 -8.49 -5.41 -8.29
C TYR A 16 -7.58 -5.76 -9.48
N PRO A 17 -7.63 -7.00 -10.01
CA PRO A 17 -6.74 -7.40 -11.12
C PRO A 17 -6.91 -6.55 -12.39
N ARG A 18 -8.11 -5.98 -12.58
CA ARG A 18 -8.42 -5.08 -13.70
C ARG A 18 -7.80 -3.69 -13.56
N ALA A 19 -7.32 -3.30 -12.38
CA ALA A 19 -6.63 -2.04 -12.14
C ALA A 19 -5.15 -2.13 -12.55
N SER A 20 -4.88 -2.61 -13.78
CA SER A 20 -3.52 -2.92 -14.27
C SER A 20 -2.58 -1.74 -14.12
N LYS A 21 -2.99 -0.53 -14.55
CA LYS A 21 -2.17 0.68 -14.41
C LYS A 21 -1.72 0.96 -12.98
N THR A 22 -2.62 0.82 -12.01
CA THR A 22 -2.29 1.01 -10.60
C THR A 22 -1.33 -0.07 -10.12
N ARG A 23 -1.60 -1.34 -10.45
CA ARG A 23 -0.73 -2.47 -10.10
C ARG A 23 0.68 -2.30 -10.68
N ASP A 24 0.80 -1.91 -11.95
CA ASP A 24 2.07 -1.68 -12.63
C ASP A 24 2.86 -0.54 -11.98
N VAL A 25 2.18 0.56 -11.62
CA VAL A 25 2.81 1.68 -10.89
C VAL A 25 3.32 1.21 -9.52
N MET A 26 2.52 0.46 -8.76
CA MET A 26 2.94 -0.06 -7.46
C MET A 26 4.10 -1.06 -7.56
N ALA A 27 4.20 -1.80 -8.67
CA ALA A 27 5.33 -2.69 -8.93
C ALA A 27 6.64 -1.96 -9.25
N GLN A 28 6.56 -0.74 -9.81
CA GLN A 28 7.74 -0.03 -10.35
C GLN A 28 8.23 1.14 -9.48
N LEU A 29 7.36 1.76 -8.67
CA LEU A 29 7.75 2.89 -7.85
C LEU A 29 8.87 2.52 -6.86
N PRO A 30 9.78 3.44 -6.49
CA PRO A 30 10.74 3.18 -5.43
C PRO A 30 10.02 2.79 -4.14
N LEU A 31 10.44 1.69 -3.50
CA LEU A 31 9.80 1.21 -2.27
C LEU A 31 9.80 2.28 -1.15
N THR A 32 10.84 3.11 -1.12
CA THR A 32 10.97 4.27 -0.22
C THR A 32 9.93 5.35 -0.48
N SER A 33 9.14 5.28 -1.54
CA SER A 33 8.08 6.25 -1.86
C SER A 33 6.67 5.78 -1.46
N LEU A 34 6.52 4.59 -0.89
CA LEU A 34 5.22 3.97 -0.62
C LEU A 34 4.78 4.10 0.85
N LEU A 35 3.47 4.22 1.08
CA LEU A 35 2.81 4.11 2.38
C LEU A 35 1.66 3.12 2.28
N LEU A 36 1.40 2.34 3.33
CA LEU A 36 0.32 1.35 3.35
C LEU A 36 -0.93 1.94 4.01
N GLU A 37 -2.10 1.74 3.41
CA GLU A 37 -3.37 2.25 3.92
C GLU A 37 -4.57 1.37 3.52
N THR A 38 -5.74 1.66 4.07
CA THR A 38 -7.01 1.04 3.68
C THR A 38 -8.06 2.03 3.19
N ASP A 39 -7.96 3.30 3.61
CA ASP A 39 -9.04 4.29 3.49
C ASP A 39 -10.36 3.83 4.14
N ALA A 40 -10.29 2.97 5.15
CA ALA A 40 -11.47 2.51 5.87
C ALA A 40 -12.23 3.67 6.53
N PRO A 41 -13.58 3.69 6.48
CA PRO A 41 -14.47 2.59 6.09
C PRO A 41 -14.74 2.44 4.57
N ASP A 42 -14.17 3.30 3.74
CA ASP A 42 -14.37 3.34 2.30
C ASP A 42 -13.39 2.40 1.56
N MET A 43 -13.45 2.41 0.22
CA MET A 43 -12.55 1.66 -0.67
C MET A 43 -12.40 0.16 -0.33
N PRO A 44 -13.49 -0.63 -0.27
CA PRO A 44 -13.41 -2.05 0.01
C PRO A 44 -12.51 -2.78 -1.00
N LEU A 45 -11.68 -3.69 -0.49
CA LEU A 45 -10.84 -4.57 -1.29
C LEU A 45 -11.67 -5.44 -2.23
N ASN A 46 -11.05 -5.93 -3.29
CA ASN A 46 -11.66 -6.88 -4.18
C ASN A 46 -12.10 -8.15 -3.42
N GLY A 47 -13.38 -8.54 -3.57
CA GLY A 47 -13.99 -9.65 -2.85
C GLY A 47 -14.68 -9.25 -1.53
N PHE A 48 -14.57 -7.99 -1.12
CA PHE A 48 -15.17 -7.45 0.12
C PHE A 48 -16.15 -6.31 -0.16
N GLN A 49 -16.64 -6.15 -1.39
CA GLN A 49 -17.59 -5.10 -1.74
C GLN A 49 -18.96 -5.34 -1.07
N GLY A 50 -19.69 -4.24 -0.79
CA GLY A 50 -21.01 -4.28 -0.16
C GLY A 50 -20.97 -4.28 1.38
N GLN A 51 -19.78 -4.25 1.98
CA GLN A 51 -19.57 -4.07 3.42
C GLN A 51 -18.49 -2.99 3.66
N PRO A 52 -18.48 -2.34 4.85
CA PRO A 52 -17.45 -1.38 5.20
C PRO A 52 -16.05 -2.01 5.18
N ASN A 53 -15.08 -1.28 4.65
CA ASN A 53 -13.68 -1.63 4.81
C ASN A 53 -13.21 -1.41 6.25
N ARG A 54 -12.10 -2.03 6.64
CA ARG A 54 -11.61 -2.00 8.02
C ARG A 54 -10.08 -1.88 8.07
N PRO A 55 -9.49 -1.24 9.10
CA PRO A 55 -8.03 -1.08 9.23
C PRO A 55 -7.24 -2.39 9.12
N GLU A 56 -7.76 -3.48 9.67
CA GLU A 56 -7.13 -4.82 9.61
C GLU A 56 -6.97 -5.36 8.19
N GLN A 57 -7.69 -4.82 7.20
CA GLN A 57 -7.51 -5.18 5.79
C GLN A 57 -6.18 -4.65 5.21
N ALA A 58 -5.45 -3.78 5.93
CA ALA A 58 -4.10 -3.36 5.57
C ALA A 58 -3.16 -4.57 5.41
N ALA A 59 -3.34 -5.62 6.21
CA ALA A 59 -2.59 -6.87 6.05
C ALA A 59 -2.79 -7.51 4.67
N ARG A 60 -4.03 -7.52 4.15
CA ARG A 60 -4.30 -8.05 2.80
C ARG A 60 -3.78 -7.12 1.70
N VAL A 61 -3.80 -5.82 1.91
CA VAL A 61 -3.18 -4.86 0.97
C VAL A 61 -1.68 -5.12 0.90
N PHE A 62 -1.04 -5.38 2.04
CA PHE A 62 0.36 -5.75 2.13
C PHE A 62 0.66 -7.07 1.41
N ASP A 63 -0.15 -8.12 1.62
CA ASP A 63 0.02 -9.39 0.91
C ASP A 63 0.02 -9.18 -0.62
N VAL A 64 -0.94 -8.40 -1.13
CA VAL A 64 -1.02 -8.09 -2.57
C VAL A 64 0.15 -7.22 -3.04
N LEU A 65 0.68 -6.33 -2.19
CA LEU A 65 1.90 -5.60 -2.52
C LEU A 65 3.09 -6.55 -2.66
N CYS A 66 3.26 -7.51 -1.74
CA CYS A 66 4.33 -8.51 -1.81
C CYS A 66 4.23 -9.37 -3.08
N GLU A 67 3.04 -9.70 -3.56
CA GLU A 67 2.85 -10.40 -4.85
C GLU A 67 3.32 -9.58 -6.07
N LEU A 68 3.29 -8.24 -5.97
CA LEU A 68 3.65 -7.32 -7.06
C LEU A 68 5.11 -6.88 -7.03
N ARG A 69 5.82 -7.15 -5.94
CA ARG A 69 7.18 -6.67 -5.67
C ARG A 69 8.17 -7.81 -5.75
N GLN A 70 9.42 -7.47 -6.06
CA GLN A 70 10.53 -8.44 -6.08
C GLN A 70 11.28 -8.47 -4.76
N GLU A 71 11.15 -7.42 -3.96
CA GLU A 71 11.77 -7.33 -2.65
C GLU A 71 11.18 -8.37 -1.68
N PRO A 72 12.00 -8.92 -0.76
CA PRO A 72 11.50 -9.76 0.32
C PRO A 72 10.46 -9.06 1.21
N GLU A 73 9.52 -9.84 1.75
CA GLU A 73 8.42 -9.35 2.58
C GLU A 73 8.89 -8.51 3.78
N ASP A 74 9.94 -8.95 4.47
CA ASP A 74 10.54 -8.26 5.61
C ASP A 74 11.15 -6.90 5.22
N VAL A 75 11.76 -6.82 4.03
CA VAL A 75 12.28 -5.57 3.46
C VAL A 75 11.14 -4.61 3.15
N ILE A 76 10.04 -5.09 2.57
CA ILE A 76 8.86 -4.27 2.27
C ILE A 76 8.25 -3.74 3.57
N ALA A 77 8.04 -4.60 4.57
CA ALA A 77 7.51 -4.21 5.86
C ALA A 77 8.38 -3.16 6.57
N SER A 78 9.70 -3.36 6.62
CA SER A 78 10.62 -2.40 7.24
C SER A 78 10.56 -1.04 6.53
N ALA A 79 10.60 -1.05 5.19
CA ALA A 79 10.56 0.19 4.42
C ALA A 79 9.24 0.96 4.61
N LEU A 80 8.09 0.28 4.64
CA LEU A 80 6.80 0.92 4.89
C LEU A 80 6.74 1.57 6.27
N LEU A 81 7.26 0.90 7.30
CA LEU A 81 7.35 1.46 8.65
C LEU A 81 8.28 2.67 8.68
N GLU A 82 9.48 2.58 8.10
CA GLU A 82 10.43 3.68 8.02
C GLU A 82 9.87 4.89 7.27
N ASN A 83 9.21 4.67 6.13
CA ASN A 83 8.55 5.71 5.35
C ASN A 83 7.47 6.41 6.19
N THR A 84 6.66 5.64 6.92
CA THR A 84 5.59 6.17 7.77
C THR A 84 6.17 7.02 8.90
N ARG A 85 7.22 6.53 9.58
CA ARG A 85 7.92 7.28 10.63
C ARG A 85 8.51 8.59 10.09
N ALA A 86 9.12 8.56 8.90
CA ALA A 86 9.72 9.74 8.27
C ALA A 86 8.67 10.81 7.89
N VAL A 87 7.48 10.41 7.47
CA VAL A 87 6.41 11.34 7.08
C VAL A 87 5.69 11.93 8.29
N PHE A 88 5.35 11.09 9.27
CA PHE A 88 4.46 11.49 10.37
C PHE A 88 5.19 11.80 11.68
N GLY A 89 6.51 11.55 11.78
CA GLY A 89 7.29 11.82 12.98
C GLY A 89 6.90 10.94 14.17
N ILE A 90 6.40 9.72 13.92
CA ILE A 90 5.93 8.81 14.95
C ILE A 90 6.99 7.77 15.34
N THR A 91 6.91 7.26 16.57
CA THR A 91 7.64 6.09 17.04
C THR A 91 6.64 4.95 17.26
N LEU A 92 6.89 3.80 16.65
CA LEU A 92 6.10 2.57 16.76
C LEU A 92 6.97 1.49 17.40
#